data_AF-A0A256IGL1-F1
#
_entry.id   AF-A0A256IGL1-F1
#
_cell.length_a   1.000
_cell.length_b   1.000
_cell.length_c   1.000
_cell.angle_alpha   90.00
_cell.angle_beta   90.00
_cell.angle_gamma   90.00
#
_symmetry.space_group_name_H-M   'P 1'
#
loop_
_entity.id
_entity.type
_entity.pdbx_description
1 polymer ?
#
loop_
_entity_poly.entity_id
_entity_poly.type
_entity_poly.pdbx_seq_one_letter_code
_entity_poly.pdbx_strand_id
1 'polypeptide(L)'
;MEPVVAVILIGLPLAWLAAFAAYAYVDAPKRGMNPRKWAAIAFLVPLFGFLAYLFERDERDYDPEEDPYARGATFEIHESRRGEELLDPGGTGARDGEAESADGDRAADPDGTGDDDEWNDPPGVDL
;
A
#
# COMPACT_ATOMS: atom_id res chain seq x y z
N MET A 1 -18.25 -26.54 -7.04
CA MET A 1 -17.29 -27.31 -6.23
C MET A 1 -18.04 -28.45 -5.57
N GLU A 2 -17.53 -29.68 -5.60
CA GLU A 2 -18.18 -30.76 -4.84
C GLU A 2 -18.19 -30.40 -3.33
N PRO A 3 -19.30 -30.67 -2.61
CA PRO A 3 -19.43 -30.26 -1.21
C PRO A 3 -18.32 -30.83 -0.32
N VAL A 4 -17.82 -32.02 -0.62
CA VAL A 4 -16.69 -32.64 0.07
C VAL A 4 -15.40 -31.83 -0.09
N VAL A 5 -15.13 -31.32 -1.28
CA VAL A 5 -13.94 -30.50 -1.55
C VAL A 5 -14.02 -29.18 -0.79
N ALA A 6 -15.20 -28.56 -0.69
CA ALA A 6 -15.40 -27.34 0.09
C ALA A 6 -15.13 -27.59 1.59
N VAL A 7 -15.64 -28.71 2.12
CA VAL A 7 -15.40 -29.11 3.51
C VAL A 7 -13.91 -29.31 3.79
N ILE A 8 -13.17 -29.93 2.87
CA ILE A 8 -11.73 -30.13 3.04
C ILE A 8 -10.99 -28.79 2.97
N LEU A 9 -11.24 -27.98 1.95
CA LEU A 9 -10.50 -26.75 1.71
C LEU A 9 -10.79 -25.64 2.72
N ILE A 10 -11.99 -25.60 3.29
CA ILE A 10 -12.40 -24.56 4.26
C ILE A 10 -12.45 -25.13 5.68
N GLY A 11 -13.08 -26.30 5.84
CA GLY A 11 -13.30 -26.90 7.15
C GLY A 11 -12.02 -27.37 7.83
N LEU A 12 -11.09 -27.99 7.09
CA LEU A 12 -9.84 -28.47 7.69
C LEU A 12 -8.96 -27.30 8.20
N PRO A 13 -8.73 -26.22 7.45
CA PRO A 13 -8.01 -25.05 7.97
C PRO A 13 -8.71 -24.41 9.17
N LEU A 14 -10.03 -24.23 9.12
CA LEU A 14 -10.79 -23.67 10.25
C LEU A 14 -10.69 -24.55 11.51
N ALA A 15 -10.75 -25.87 11.35
CA ALA A 15 -10.56 -26.81 12.44
C ALA A 15 -9.15 -26.69 13.05
N TRP A 16 -8.12 -26.46 12.23
CA TRP A 16 -6.76 -26.25 12.69
C TRP A 16 -6.59 -24.95 13.46
N LEU A 17 -7.17 -23.85 12.97
CA LEU A 17 -7.20 -22.57 13.68
C LEU A 17 -7.93 -22.70 15.02
N ALA A 18 -9.05 -23.41 15.06
CA ALA A 18 -9.77 -23.69 16.30
C ALA A 18 -8.92 -24.52 17.28
N ALA A 19 -8.18 -25.52 16.79
CA ALA A 19 -7.28 -26.32 17.62
C ALA A 19 -6.15 -25.47 18.23
N PHE A 20 -5.52 -24.58 17.46
CA PHE A 20 -4.51 -23.66 17.96
C PHE A 20 -5.07 -22.67 18.98
N ALA A 21 -6.26 -22.13 18.73
CA ALA A 21 -6.93 -21.24 19.66
C ALA A 21 -7.25 -21.95 20.99
N ALA A 22 -7.74 -23.20 20.93
CA ALA A 22 -8.00 -24.02 22.10
C ALA A 22 -6.71 -24.32 22.88
N TYR A 23 -5.62 -24.66 22.18
CA TYR A 23 -4.31 -24.85 22.80
C TYR A 23 -3.85 -23.58 23.52
N ALA A 24 -3.87 -22.43 22.84
CA ALA A 24 -3.48 -21.15 23.42
C ALA A 24 -4.35 -20.77 24.63
N TYR A 25 -5.66 -21.05 24.58
CA TYR A 25 -6.58 -20.81 25.69
C TYR A 25 -6.20 -21.60 26.96
N VAL A 26 -5.81 -22.86 26.80
CA VAL A 26 -5.44 -23.75 27.93
C VAL A 26 -4.02 -23.48 28.43
N ASP A 27 -3.10 -23.08 27.54
CA ASP A 27 -1.69 -22.88 27.85
C ASP A 27 -1.39 -21.47 28.40
N ALA A 28 -2.08 -20.43 27.92
CA ALA A 28 -1.80 -19.04 28.29
C ALA A 28 -1.86 -18.75 29.81
N PRO A 29 -2.84 -19.24 30.60
CA PRO A 29 -2.90 -18.97 32.03
C PRO A 29 -1.69 -19.52 32.80
N LYS A 30 -1.13 -20.65 32.33
CA LYS A 30 0.06 -21.29 32.92
C LYS A 30 1.32 -20.44 32.76
N ARG A 31 1.26 -19.43 31.88
CA ARG A 31 2.36 -18.50 31.54
C ARG A 31 2.07 -17.06 31.97
N GLY A 32 1.04 -16.84 32.81
CA GLY A 32 0.66 -15.50 33.27
C GLY A 32 0.01 -14.62 32.19
N MET A 33 -0.50 -15.23 31.11
CA MET A 33 -1.10 -14.53 29.98
C MET A 33 -2.64 -14.60 29.99
N ASN A 34 -3.32 -13.62 29.39
CA ASN A 34 -4.78 -13.61 29.28
C ASN A 34 -5.28 -14.65 28.24
N PRO A 35 -6.03 -15.70 28.65
CA PRO A 35 -6.39 -16.80 27.75
C PRO A 35 -7.32 -16.37 26.61
N ARG A 36 -8.29 -15.50 26.88
CA ARG A 36 -9.27 -15.04 25.87
C ARG A 36 -8.58 -14.23 24.78
N LYS A 37 -7.67 -13.32 25.17
CA LYS A 37 -6.89 -12.49 24.24
C LYS A 37 -6.07 -13.37 23.30
N TRP A 38 -5.29 -14.31 23.84
CA TRP A 38 -4.37 -15.11 23.03
C TRP A 38 -5.08 -16.15 22.17
N ALA A 39 -6.19 -16.73 22.65
CA ALA A 39 -7.03 -17.59 21.83
C ALA A 39 -7.64 -16.82 20.63
N ALA A 40 -8.14 -15.59 20.87
CA ALA A 40 -8.67 -14.75 19.81
C ALA A 40 -7.60 -14.36 18.78
N ILE A 41 -6.40 -13.99 19.24
CA ILE A 41 -5.26 -13.68 18.36
C ILE A 41 -4.88 -14.89 17.51
N ALA A 42 -4.72 -16.07 18.12
CA ALA A 42 -4.34 -17.31 17.43
C ALA A 42 -5.38 -17.74 16.37
N PHE A 43 -6.67 -17.41 16.58
CA PHE A 43 -7.73 -17.72 15.62
C PHE A 43 -7.89 -16.66 14.52
N LEU A 44 -7.94 -15.38 14.88
CA LEU A 44 -8.36 -14.31 13.97
C LEU A 44 -7.24 -13.78 13.09
N VAL A 45 -6.01 -13.65 13.61
CA VAL A 45 -4.91 -13.04 12.85
C VAL A 45 -4.62 -13.78 11.53
N PRO A 46 -4.58 -15.13 11.49
CA PRO A 46 -4.35 -15.84 10.22
C PRO A 46 -5.43 -15.57 9.16
N LEU A 47 -6.65 -15.21 9.56
CA LEU A 47 -7.73 -14.88 8.63
C LEU A 47 -7.50 -13.55 7.91
N PHE A 48 -6.75 -12.61 8.50
CA PHE A 48 -6.47 -11.33 7.87
C PHE A 48 -5.70 -11.49 6.55
N GLY A 49 -4.72 -12.39 6.48
CA GLY A 49 -3.98 -12.63 5.23
C GLY A 49 -4.88 -13.20 4.13
N PHE A 50 -5.82 -14.08 4.50
CA PHE A 50 -6.79 -14.62 3.55
C PHE A 50 -7.79 -13.56 3.08
N LEU A 51 -8.31 -12.74 3.99
CA LEU A 51 -9.21 -11.64 3.64
C LEU A 51 -8.50 -10.59 2.78
N ALA A 52 -7.25 -10.25 3.10
CA ALA A 52 -6.44 -9.34 2.28
C ALA A 52 -6.28 -9.88 0.85
N TYR A 53 -6.01 -11.18 0.68
CA TYR A 53 -5.99 -11.80 -0.64
C TYR A 53 -7.34 -11.69 -1.36
N LEU A 54 -8.46 -11.94 -0.67
CA LEU A 54 -9.79 -11.82 -1.29
C LEU A 54 -10.07 -10.39 -1.76
N PHE A 55 -9.73 -9.38 -0.96
CA PHE A 55 -9.90 -7.98 -1.38
C PHE A 55 -8.98 -7.62 -2.53
N GLU A 56 -7.69 -7.96 -2.45
CA GLU A 56 -6.71 -7.69 -3.50
C GLU A 56 -7.06 -8.40 -4.82
N ARG A 57 -7.58 -9.63 -4.77
CA ARG A 57 -7.95 -10.34 -6.01
C ARG A 57 -9.07 -9.60 -6.74
N ASP A 58 -10.03 -9.03 -6.01
CA ASP A 58 -11.20 -8.40 -6.62
C ASP A 58 -10.81 -7.07 -7.28
N GLU A 59 -9.70 -6.44 -6.86
CA GLU A 59 -9.11 -5.27 -7.53
C GLU A 59 -8.41 -5.62 -8.86
N ARG A 60 -8.15 -6.91 -9.15
CA ARG A 60 -7.44 -7.33 -10.38
C ARG A 60 -8.31 -7.39 -11.61
N ASP A 61 -9.63 -7.45 -11.47
CA ASP A 61 -10.59 -7.48 -12.58
C ASP A 61 -10.95 -6.05 -13.05
N TYR A 62 -9.94 -5.20 -13.20
CA TYR A 62 -10.12 -3.83 -13.70
C TYR A 62 -10.62 -3.86 -15.15
N ASP A 63 -11.82 -3.31 -15.38
CA ASP A 63 -12.37 -3.07 -16.71
C ASP A 63 -12.13 -1.61 -17.14
N PRO A 64 -11.18 -1.35 -18.05
CA PRO A 64 -10.95 0.00 -18.58
C PRO A 64 -12.15 0.55 -19.37
N GLU A 65 -13.10 -0.29 -19.80
CA GLU A 65 -14.31 0.18 -20.44
C GLU A 65 -15.31 0.77 -19.43
N GLU A 66 -15.33 0.27 -18.19
CA GLU A 66 -16.19 0.77 -17.11
C GLU A 66 -15.58 1.95 -16.35
N ASP A 67 -14.26 2.14 -16.45
CA ASP A 67 -13.57 3.27 -15.80
C ASP A 67 -13.78 4.59 -16.59
N PRO A 68 -14.49 5.58 -16.03
CA PRO A 68 -14.71 6.88 -16.66
C PRO A 68 -13.41 7.70 -16.85
N TYR A 69 -12.32 7.32 -16.19
CA TYR A 69 -11.01 7.96 -16.28
C TYR A 69 -10.04 7.23 -17.22
N ALA A 70 -10.28 5.97 -17.57
CA ALA A 70 -9.41 5.19 -18.46
C ALA A 70 -9.41 5.69 -19.91
N ARG A 71 -10.53 6.28 -20.34
CA ARG A 71 -10.77 6.66 -21.75
C ARG A 71 -10.17 8.01 -22.15
N GLY A 72 -9.14 8.48 -21.44
CA GLY A 72 -8.52 9.79 -21.68
C GLY A 72 -9.51 10.94 -21.47
N ALA A 73 -10.39 10.80 -20.47
CA ALA A 73 -11.39 11.82 -20.17
C ALA A 73 -10.69 13.17 -19.95
N THR A 74 -11.13 14.17 -20.72
CA THR A 74 -10.70 15.56 -20.57
C THR A 74 -11.10 16.04 -19.19
N PHE A 75 -10.16 15.99 -18.25
CA PHE A 75 -10.31 16.61 -16.94
C PHE A 75 -10.62 18.10 -17.16
N GLU A 76 -11.56 18.65 -16.41
CA GLU A 76 -11.73 20.10 -16.36
C GLU A 76 -10.50 20.70 -15.66
N ILE A 77 -9.50 21.07 -16.48
CA ILE A 77 -8.34 21.81 -16.01
C ILE A 77 -8.85 23.18 -15.56
N HIS A 78 -8.67 23.47 -14.27
CA HIS A 78 -8.97 24.78 -13.70
C HIS A 78 -8.26 25.87 -14.51
N GLU A 79 -8.92 26.99 -14.77
CA GLU A 79 -8.41 28.01 -15.72
C GLU A 79 -6.99 28.49 -15.40
N SER A 80 -6.60 28.50 -14.12
CA SER A 80 -5.26 28.87 -13.66
C SER A 80 -4.15 27.92 -14.13
N ARG A 81 -4.48 26.68 -14.49
CA ARG A 81 -3.53 25.64 -14.93
C ARG A 81 -3.59 25.33 -16.42
N ARG A 82 -4.42 26.05 -17.19
CA ARG A 82 -4.45 25.88 -18.65
C ARG A 82 -3.10 26.30 -19.24
N GLY A 83 -2.36 25.36 -19.81
CA GLY A 83 -1.05 25.59 -20.42
C GLY A 83 0.13 24.93 -19.68
N GLU A 84 -0.12 24.31 -18.52
CA GLU A 84 0.85 23.44 -17.87
C GLU A 84 1.02 22.13 -18.70
N GLU A 85 2.25 21.67 -18.87
CA GLU A 85 2.56 20.40 -19.54
C GLU A 85 1.89 19.26 -18.76
N LEU A 86 1.02 18.48 -19.44
CA LEU A 86 0.38 17.34 -18.80
C LEU A 86 1.44 16.29 -18.47
N LEU A 87 1.51 15.92 -17.19
CA LEU A 87 2.31 14.78 -16.77
C LEU A 87 1.64 13.49 -17.28
N ASP A 88 2.45 12.65 -17.93
CA ASP A 88 2.02 11.34 -18.41
C ASP A 88 1.46 10.50 -17.24
N PRO A 89 0.22 9.97 -17.33
CA PRO A 89 -0.43 9.23 -16.24
C PRO A 89 0.32 7.96 -15.77
N GLY A 90 1.40 7.57 -16.45
CA GLY A 90 2.22 6.41 -16.12
C GLY A 90 3.67 6.70 -15.72
N GLY A 91 4.11 7.97 -15.66
CA GLY A 91 5.48 8.30 -15.24
C GLY A 91 6.59 7.71 -16.12
N THR A 92 6.30 7.32 -17.37
CA THR A 92 7.26 6.69 -18.28
C THR A 92 8.07 7.67 -19.14
N GLY A 93 7.85 8.98 -18.99
CA GLY A 93 8.57 10.03 -19.70
C GLY A 93 9.97 10.32 -19.14
N ALA A 94 10.86 9.33 -19.12
CA ALA A 94 12.29 9.63 -19.09
C ALA A 94 12.64 10.28 -20.43
N ARG A 95 13.06 11.54 -20.40
CA ARG A 95 13.43 12.34 -21.57
C ARG A 95 14.58 11.67 -22.34
N ASP A 96 14.25 11.09 -23.49
CA ASP A 96 15.18 10.87 -24.58
C ASP A 96 15.46 12.24 -25.23
N GLY A 97 16.49 12.94 -24.77
CA GLY A 97 16.87 14.24 -25.31
C GLY A 97 18.37 14.48 -25.12
N GLU A 98 19.07 14.44 -26.25
CA GLU A 98 20.41 14.96 -26.54
C GLU A 98 21.36 15.24 -25.34
N ALA A 99 22.40 14.40 -25.23
CA ALA A 99 23.64 14.79 -24.57
C ALA A 99 24.34 15.87 -25.41
N GLU A 100 24.01 17.14 -25.18
CA GLU A 100 24.85 18.26 -25.61
C GLU A 100 25.81 18.65 -24.48
N SER A 101 27.08 18.37 -24.71
CA SER A 101 28.20 18.80 -23.89
C SER A 101 28.27 20.32 -23.80
N ALA A 102 28.36 20.86 -22.57
CA ALA A 102 29.04 22.13 -22.33
C ALA A 102 29.55 22.17 -20.88
N ASP A 103 30.88 22.09 -20.76
CA ASP A 103 31.68 22.33 -19.56
C ASP A 103 31.29 23.65 -18.85
N GLY A 104 31.32 23.61 -17.51
CA GLY A 104 31.08 24.78 -16.68
C GLY A 104 31.50 24.54 -15.23
N ASP A 105 32.81 24.59 -15.01
CA ASP A 105 33.50 24.62 -13.71
C ASP A 105 32.69 25.21 -12.55
N ARG A 106 32.58 24.46 -11.44
CA ARG A 106 32.62 25.05 -10.09
C ARG A 106 33.13 24.05 -9.08
N ALA A 107 34.14 24.53 -8.35
CA ALA A 107 35.00 23.80 -7.44
C ALA A 107 34.26 23.18 -6.25
N ALA A 108 34.83 22.11 -5.73
CA ALA A 108 34.54 21.60 -4.40
C ALA A 108 34.79 22.69 -3.35
N ASP A 109 33.78 22.99 -2.53
CA ASP A 109 33.93 23.76 -1.31
C ASP A 109 33.87 22.80 -0.11
N PRO A 110 34.97 22.62 0.65
CA PRO A 110 35.04 21.71 1.78
C PRO A 110 35.01 22.49 3.10
N ASP A 111 33.85 23.00 3.53
CA ASP A 111 33.48 23.22 4.95
C ASP A 111 32.20 24.09 5.05
N GLY A 112 31.13 23.53 5.63
CA GLY A 112 29.90 24.27 5.89
C GLY A 112 28.86 23.45 6.64
N THR A 113 28.93 23.48 7.96
CA THR A 113 27.97 22.96 8.94
C THR A 113 26.52 23.45 8.76
N GLY A 114 25.55 22.59 9.09
CA GLY A 114 24.10 22.87 9.25
C GLY A 114 23.31 21.73 8.62
N ASP A 115 22.96 20.67 9.35
CA ASP A 115 21.71 20.54 10.12
C ASP A 115 20.44 20.96 9.33
N ASP A 116 19.49 20.02 9.33
CA ASP A 116 18.03 20.15 9.20
C ASP A 116 17.41 21.08 8.15
N ASP A 117 16.82 20.55 7.05
CA ASP A 117 15.76 21.24 6.26
C ASP A 117 15.07 20.32 5.19
N GLU A 118 14.59 19.12 5.55
CA GLU A 118 13.88 18.23 4.57
C GLU A 118 12.34 18.39 4.55
N TRP A 119 11.76 19.22 5.41
CA TRP A 119 10.32 19.51 5.36
C TRP A 119 10.06 21.00 5.51
N ASN A 120 10.09 21.69 4.36
CA ASN A 120 9.74 23.11 4.26
C ASN A 120 8.22 23.28 4.43
N ASP A 121 7.76 23.42 5.67
CA ASP A 121 6.38 23.79 5.98
C ASP A 121 6.10 25.21 5.45
N PRO A 122 4.98 25.44 4.72
CA PRO A 122 4.64 26.78 4.27
C PRO A 122 4.34 27.69 5.48
N PRO A 123 4.75 28.97 5.44
CA PRO A 123 4.56 29.88 6.56
C PRO A 123 3.08 30.03 6.91
N GLY A 124 2.75 29.78 8.18
CA GLY A 124 1.40 29.90 8.72
C GLY A 124 0.82 31.29 8.48
N VAL A 125 -0.42 31.32 8.00
CA VAL A 125 -1.23 32.54 7.88
C VAL A 125 -1.70 32.91 9.28
N ASP A 126 -1.19 34.01 9.84
CA ASP A 126 -1.78 34.64 11.03
C ASP A 126 -3.14 35.25 10.65
N LEU A 127 -4.20 34.79 11.33
CA LEU A 127 -5.55 35.39 11.30
C LEU A 127 -5.69 36.52 12.32
#